data_AF-A0A2R6P5R5-F1
#
_entry.id   AF-A0A2R6P5R5-F1
#
_cell.length_a   1.000
_cell.length_b   1.000
_cell.length_c   1.000
_cell.angle_alpha   90.00
_cell.angle_beta   90.00
_cell.angle_gamma   90.00
#
_symmetry.space_group_name_H-M   'P 1'
#
loop_
_entity.id
_entity.type
_entity.pdbx_description
1 polymer ?
#
loop_
_entity_poly.entity_id
_entity_poly.type
_entity_poly.pdbx_seq_one_letter_code
_entity_poly.pdbx_strand_id
1 'polypeptide(L)'
;MKFCKKYEEYMQGQHQKKLPGVGFKKLKKILKKCRRDLHSHNGMDNCPHQCPVCDGTFFPSLLKEMSAVVGSFNERAQKLLELHLASGFNKCFIWFKDRLQGNHVALIQEGKDLVMYAIINAIAMRKILKKYDKIHYSKQGQAFKSQAQSMHIEILQSPWLCELMAFHINLKETKTQKRKASSLFDCCSLVINDGKPSLYCELFDSIKLDIDLTCSICLDTAFDPVALTCGHIFCYMCACKAASVTIVDGLKAVDPKEKCPLCRDAGVYEGAVHLDELNILLSRSCPEYWEERIQAERVERIRQAKEHWESQCRAFMGV
;
A
#
# COMPACT_ATOMS: atom_id res chain seq x y z
N MET A 1 18.95 -15.70 16.10
CA MET A 1 19.69 -15.29 14.88
C MET A 1 19.54 -13.79 14.63
N LYS A 2 20.61 -13.05 14.30
CA LYS A 2 20.55 -11.61 13.97
C LYS A 2 19.69 -11.40 12.72
N PHE A 3 18.68 -10.51 12.77
CA PHE A 3 17.71 -10.24 11.69
C PHE A 3 18.32 -10.15 10.28
N CYS A 4 19.47 -9.48 10.13
CA CYS A 4 20.08 -9.31 8.81
C CYS A 4 20.49 -10.63 8.14
N LYS A 5 20.85 -11.66 8.91
CA LYS A 5 21.15 -12.99 8.33
C LYS A 5 19.87 -13.61 7.76
N LYS A 6 18.76 -13.57 8.52
CA LYS A 6 17.44 -14.03 8.06
C LYS A 6 16.96 -13.27 6.82
N TYR A 7 17.16 -11.95 6.80
CA TYR A 7 16.80 -11.10 5.66
C TYR A 7 17.60 -11.49 4.41
N GLU A 8 18.92 -11.66 4.54
CA GLU A 8 19.77 -12.07 3.41
C GLU A 8 19.40 -13.46 2.89
N GLU A 9 19.15 -14.43 3.77
CA GLU A 9 18.68 -15.77 3.42
C GLU A 9 17.33 -15.71 2.69
N TYR A 10 16.37 -14.92 3.19
CA TYR A 10 15.09 -14.71 2.52
C TYR A 10 15.28 -14.13 1.11
N MET A 11 16.07 -13.07 0.96
CA MET A 11 16.31 -12.44 -0.34
C MET A 11 17.07 -13.35 -1.31
N GLN A 12 17.99 -14.20 -0.81
CA GLN A 12 18.65 -15.23 -1.62
C GLN A 12 17.65 -16.28 -2.14
N GLY A 13 16.68 -16.69 -1.30
CA GLY A 13 15.59 -17.56 -1.73
C GLY A 13 14.72 -16.94 -2.83
N GLN A 14 14.66 -15.61 -2.91
CA GLN A 14 13.94 -14.87 -3.96
C GLN A 14 14.77 -14.58 -5.22
N HIS A 15 16.01 -15.11 -5.33
CA HIS A 15 16.92 -14.78 -6.44
C HIS A 15 16.36 -15.12 -7.82
N GLN A 16 15.62 -16.23 -7.95
CA GLN A 16 14.98 -16.61 -9.23
C GLN A 16 13.95 -15.56 -9.68
N LYS A 17 13.25 -14.93 -8.74
CA LYS A 17 12.28 -13.86 -9.02
C LYS A 17 12.93 -12.52 -9.31
N LYS A 18 14.26 -12.37 -9.11
CA LYS A 18 15.01 -11.12 -9.29
C LYS A 18 14.41 -9.92 -8.54
N LEU A 19 13.88 -10.16 -7.33
CA LEU A 19 13.27 -9.10 -6.53
C LEU A 19 14.35 -8.19 -5.91
N PRO A 20 14.22 -6.86 -6.01
CA PRO A 20 15.13 -5.93 -5.36
C PRO A 20 15.01 -6.03 -3.83
N GLY A 21 16.02 -5.59 -3.11
CA GLY A 21 15.99 -5.57 -1.65
C GLY A 21 16.95 -4.54 -1.09
N VAL A 22 16.81 -4.27 0.21
CA VAL A 22 17.68 -3.39 0.99
C VAL A 22 19.08 -3.99 1.09
N GLY A 23 20.06 -3.27 0.57
CA GLY A 23 21.47 -3.62 0.53
C GLY A 23 22.17 -3.50 1.88
N PHE A 24 21.72 -4.24 2.90
CA PHE A 24 22.23 -4.16 4.28
C PHE A 24 23.76 -4.20 4.39
N LYS A 25 24.44 -5.06 3.62
CA LYS A 25 25.90 -5.14 3.65
C LYS A 25 26.54 -3.83 3.19
N LYS A 26 26.04 -3.25 2.09
CA LYS A 26 26.50 -1.98 1.53
C LYS A 26 26.21 -0.83 2.49
N LEU A 27 24.95 -0.67 2.93
CA LEU A 27 24.54 0.40 3.85
C LEU A 27 25.30 0.34 5.18
N LYS A 28 25.49 -0.85 5.76
CA LYS A 28 26.31 -0.99 6.98
C LYS A 28 27.78 -0.66 6.77
N LYS A 29 28.35 -0.90 5.58
CA LYS A 29 29.74 -0.53 5.27
C LYS A 29 29.89 0.99 5.30
N ILE A 30 28.93 1.74 4.75
CA ILE A 30 28.89 3.21 4.81
C ILE A 30 28.92 3.67 6.28
N LEU A 31 28.02 3.15 7.10
CA LEU A 31 27.94 3.50 8.53
C LEU A 31 29.19 3.12 9.34
N LYS A 32 29.83 1.99 9.02
CA LYS A 32 31.08 1.55 9.67
C LYS A 32 32.28 2.44 9.33
N LYS A 33 32.33 3.01 8.12
CA LYS A 33 33.41 3.92 7.72
C LYS A 33 33.39 5.15 8.61
N CYS A 34 32.23 5.78 8.74
CA CYS A 34 32.06 6.95 9.62
C CYS A 34 32.46 6.71 11.07
N ARG A 35 32.11 5.54 11.64
CA ARG A 35 32.49 5.22 13.02
C ARG A 35 34.01 5.18 13.21
N ARG A 36 34.75 4.66 12.22
CA ARG A 36 36.22 4.58 12.29
C ARG A 36 36.86 5.96 12.15
N ASP A 37 36.38 6.75 11.21
CA ASP A 37 36.91 8.11 10.97
C ASP A 37 36.70 9.01 12.20
N LEU A 38 35.61 8.82 12.96
CA LEU A 38 35.35 9.53 14.23
C LEU A 38 36.34 9.15 15.34
N HIS A 39 36.78 7.89 15.40
CA HIS A 39 37.73 7.40 16.40
C HIS A 39 39.19 7.78 16.08
N SER A 40 39.50 8.19 14.84
CA SER A 40 40.85 8.57 14.43
C SER A 40 41.16 10.06 14.65
N HIS A 41 40.15 10.91 14.86
CA HIS A 41 40.33 12.33 15.18
C HIS A 41 40.09 12.59 16.68
N ASN A 42 41.17 12.55 17.47
CA ASN A 42 41.21 12.91 18.90
C ASN A 42 40.99 14.42 19.11
N GLY A 43 39.78 14.97 18.92
CA GLY A 43 39.59 16.40 19.19
C GLY A 43 38.25 17.07 18.93
N MET A 44 37.14 16.37 18.72
CA MET A 44 35.81 16.99 18.85
C MET A 44 34.75 15.93 19.17
N ASP A 45 34.42 15.82 20.46
CA ASP A 45 33.63 14.75 21.08
C ASP A 45 32.14 14.67 20.67
N ASN A 46 31.72 15.30 19.58
CA ASN A 46 30.36 15.16 19.08
C ASN A 46 30.41 14.96 17.57
N CYS A 47 29.93 13.80 17.09
CA CYS A 47 29.40 13.77 15.73
C CYS A 47 28.32 14.84 15.69
N PRO A 48 28.41 15.88 14.84
CA PRO A 48 27.33 16.83 14.73
C PRO A 48 26.07 16.03 14.40
N HIS A 49 24.91 16.46 14.88
CA HIS A 49 23.61 15.81 14.59
C HIS A 49 23.32 15.62 13.08
N GLN A 50 24.21 16.12 12.21
CA GLN A 50 24.30 15.90 10.78
C GLN A 50 25.71 15.43 10.41
N CYS A 51 25.83 14.30 9.70
CA CYS A 51 27.11 13.81 9.19
C CYS A 51 27.09 13.95 7.66
N PRO A 52 27.64 15.03 7.08
CA PRO A 52 27.48 15.32 5.65
C PRO A 52 27.96 14.18 4.74
N VAL A 53 29.00 13.46 5.17
CA VAL A 53 29.57 12.32 4.43
C VAL A 53 28.64 11.10 4.45
N CYS A 54 28.01 10.80 5.59
CA CYS A 54 27.01 9.74 5.65
C CYS A 54 25.72 10.18 4.99
N ASP A 55 25.26 11.40 5.23
CA ASP A 55 24.02 11.94 4.68
C ASP A 55 24.05 11.94 3.15
N GLY A 56 25.15 12.38 2.55
CA GLY A 56 25.35 12.44 1.10
C GLY A 56 25.48 11.08 0.40
N THR A 57 25.61 9.97 1.14
CA THR A 57 25.80 8.64 0.54
C THR A 57 24.77 7.60 1.01
N PHE A 58 24.42 7.62 2.29
CA PHE A 58 23.50 6.68 2.93
C PHE A 58 22.06 6.93 2.48
N PHE A 59 21.52 8.14 2.67
CA PHE A 59 20.12 8.43 2.32
C PHE A 59 19.85 8.32 0.83
N PRO A 60 20.70 8.84 -0.09
CA PRO A 60 20.52 8.62 -1.52
C PRO A 60 20.59 7.14 -1.93
N SER A 61 21.48 6.35 -1.32
CA SER A 61 21.55 4.91 -1.57
C SER A 61 20.30 4.18 -1.10
N LEU A 62 19.83 4.50 0.11
CA LEU A 62 18.63 3.90 0.69
C LEU A 62 17.38 4.30 -0.10
N LEU A 63 17.27 5.58 -0.49
CA LEU A 63 16.19 6.08 -1.34
C LEU A 63 16.08 5.25 -2.64
N LYS A 64 17.20 5.08 -3.35
CA LYS A 64 17.24 4.26 -4.57
C LYS A 64 16.79 2.81 -4.32
N GLU A 65 17.27 2.20 -3.23
CA GLU A 65 16.90 0.83 -2.87
C GLU A 65 15.41 0.73 -2.48
N MET A 66 14.86 1.72 -1.77
CA MET A 66 13.44 1.79 -1.40
C MET A 66 12.54 1.95 -2.62
N SER A 67 12.85 2.90 -3.52
CA SER A 67 12.09 3.10 -4.76
C SER A 67 12.09 1.84 -5.63
N ALA A 68 13.22 1.12 -5.73
CA ALA A 68 13.28 -0.14 -6.47
C ALA A 68 12.39 -1.23 -5.85
N VAL A 69 12.39 -1.35 -4.52
CA VAL A 69 11.53 -2.30 -3.78
C VAL A 69 10.05 -1.98 -3.98
N VAL A 70 9.64 -0.72 -3.78
CA VAL A 70 8.24 -0.30 -3.94
C VAL A 70 7.78 -0.42 -5.38
N GLY A 71 8.58 0.03 -6.35
CA GLY A 71 8.25 -0.09 -7.77
C GLY A 71 8.04 -1.55 -8.19
N SER A 72 8.98 -2.43 -7.83
CA SER A 72 8.85 -3.86 -8.15
C SER A 72 7.70 -4.54 -7.41
N PHE A 73 7.36 -4.10 -6.19
CA PHE A 73 6.21 -4.63 -5.45
C PHE A 73 4.91 -4.22 -6.13
N ASN A 74 4.73 -2.93 -6.39
CA ASN A 74 3.52 -2.37 -7.00
C ASN A 74 3.25 -3.01 -8.36
N GLU A 75 4.26 -3.08 -9.23
CA GLU A 75 4.12 -3.66 -10.57
C GLU A 75 3.64 -5.13 -10.52
N ARG A 76 4.19 -5.93 -9.61
CA ARG A 76 3.84 -7.35 -9.49
C ARG A 76 2.48 -7.56 -8.84
N ALA A 77 2.19 -6.79 -7.80
CA ALA A 77 0.90 -6.84 -7.12
C ALA A 77 -0.22 -6.44 -8.08
N GLN A 78 -0.04 -5.35 -8.83
CA GLN A 78 -0.97 -4.92 -9.88
C GLN A 78 -1.19 -6.02 -10.92
N LYS A 79 -0.13 -6.56 -11.53
CA LYS A 79 -0.24 -7.63 -12.53
C LYS A 79 -0.99 -8.86 -11.99
N LEU A 80 -0.71 -9.26 -10.75
CA LEU A 80 -1.36 -10.39 -10.11
C LEU A 80 -2.86 -10.15 -9.92
N LEU A 81 -3.23 -8.97 -9.43
CA LEU A 81 -4.62 -8.59 -9.17
C LEU A 81 -5.40 -8.41 -10.47
N GLU A 82 -4.82 -7.76 -11.48
CA GLU A 82 -5.42 -7.65 -12.82
C GLU A 82 -5.71 -9.03 -13.42
N LEU A 83 -4.75 -9.97 -13.33
CA LEU A 83 -4.95 -11.34 -13.77
C LEU A 83 -6.06 -12.04 -12.99
N HIS A 84 -6.17 -11.79 -11.68
CA HIS A 84 -7.21 -12.37 -10.83
C HIS A 84 -8.61 -11.82 -11.15
N LEU A 85 -8.72 -10.52 -11.37
CA LEU A 85 -9.99 -9.85 -11.66
C LEU A 85 -10.49 -10.17 -13.07
N ALA A 86 -9.61 -10.11 -14.08
CA ALA A 86 -9.96 -10.37 -15.48
C ALA A 86 -10.46 -11.79 -15.73
N SER A 87 -10.02 -12.74 -14.91
CA SER A 87 -10.41 -14.14 -15.01
C SER A 87 -11.76 -14.43 -14.34
N GLY A 88 -12.43 -13.41 -13.77
CA GLY A 88 -13.80 -13.52 -13.27
C GLY A 88 -13.93 -14.48 -12.09
N PHE A 89 -12.84 -14.75 -11.37
CA PHE A 89 -12.82 -15.76 -10.30
C PHE A 89 -13.83 -15.48 -9.19
N ASN A 90 -14.11 -14.21 -8.90
CA ASN A 90 -15.15 -13.83 -7.95
C ASN A 90 -16.58 -14.15 -8.43
N LYS A 91 -16.82 -14.32 -9.74
CA LYS A 91 -18.13 -14.73 -10.31
C LYS A 91 -18.25 -16.23 -10.57
N CYS A 92 -17.15 -16.93 -10.86
CA CYS A 92 -17.18 -18.30 -11.39
C CYS A 92 -16.97 -19.42 -10.35
N PHE A 93 -16.49 -19.10 -9.14
CA PHE A 93 -16.14 -20.12 -8.13
C PHE A 93 -17.35 -20.89 -7.55
N ILE A 94 -18.57 -20.36 -7.70
CA ILE A 94 -19.81 -21.08 -7.33
C ILE A 94 -20.09 -22.23 -8.32
N TRP A 95 -19.52 -22.22 -9.53
CA TRP A 95 -19.99 -23.07 -10.63
C TRP A 95 -19.01 -24.13 -11.15
N PHE A 96 -17.69 -23.96 -11.06
CA PHE A 96 -16.73 -24.97 -11.59
C PHE A 96 -15.52 -25.21 -10.67
N LYS A 97 -15.55 -26.32 -9.92
CA LYS A 97 -14.57 -26.64 -8.87
C LYS A 97 -13.37 -27.49 -9.31
N ASP A 98 -13.40 -28.11 -10.51
CA ASP A 98 -12.48 -29.23 -10.80
C ASP A 98 -11.48 -29.07 -11.97
N ARG A 99 -11.52 -28.01 -12.80
CA ARG A 99 -10.63 -27.91 -13.99
C ARG A 99 -9.54 -26.84 -13.98
N LEU A 100 -9.48 -25.96 -12.98
CA LEU A 100 -8.54 -24.80 -12.99
C LEU A 100 -7.56 -24.75 -11.78
N GLN A 101 -7.49 -25.81 -10.97
CA GLN A 101 -6.80 -25.79 -9.66
C GLN A 101 -5.32 -25.38 -9.69
N GLY A 102 -4.56 -25.69 -10.75
CA GLY A 102 -3.11 -25.45 -10.82
C GLY A 102 -2.71 -23.96 -10.84
N ASN A 103 -3.33 -23.17 -11.73
CA ASN A 103 -3.00 -21.75 -11.90
C ASN A 103 -3.47 -20.91 -10.70
N HIS A 104 -4.56 -21.29 -10.02
CA HIS A 104 -5.04 -20.58 -8.82
C HIS A 104 -4.14 -20.75 -7.62
N VAL A 105 -3.67 -21.97 -7.36
CA VAL A 105 -2.78 -22.20 -6.23
C VAL A 105 -1.50 -21.38 -6.39
N ALA A 106 -0.99 -21.25 -7.61
CA ALA A 106 0.16 -20.40 -7.93
C ALA A 106 -0.12 -18.90 -7.67
N LEU A 107 -1.24 -18.35 -8.16
CA LEU A 107 -1.63 -16.94 -7.93
C LEU A 107 -1.80 -16.63 -6.43
N ILE A 108 -2.47 -17.51 -5.69
CA ILE A 108 -2.66 -17.35 -4.24
C ILE A 108 -1.31 -17.35 -3.53
N GLN A 109 -0.43 -18.28 -3.89
CA GLN A 109 0.90 -18.35 -3.28
C GLN A 109 1.74 -17.13 -3.64
N GLU A 110 1.69 -16.67 -4.88
CA GLU A 110 2.40 -15.45 -5.30
C GLU A 110 1.90 -14.22 -4.54
N GLY A 111 0.60 -14.08 -4.33
CA GLY A 111 0.04 -13.00 -3.51
C GLY A 111 0.57 -13.05 -2.07
N LYS A 112 0.73 -14.24 -1.48
CA LYS A 112 1.28 -14.40 -0.12
C LYS A 112 2.76 -14.02 -0.07
N ASP A 113 3.50 -14.45 -1.09
CA ASP A 113 4.92 -14.13 -1.23
C ASP A 113 5.14 -12.61 -1.38
N LEU A 114 4.25 -11.90 -2.10
CA LEU A 114 4.31 -10.44 -2.26
C LEU A 114 4.02 -9.71 -0.96
N VAL A 115 3.01 -10.12 -0.20
CA VAL A 115 2.75 -9.55 1.13
C VAL A 115 3.98 -9.73 2.04
N MET A 116 4.56 -10.94 2.07
CA MET A 116 5.79 -11.21 2.83
C MET A 116 6.97 -10.34 2.40
N TYR A 117 7.12 -10.19 1.09
CA TYR A 117 8.15 -9.34 0.51
C TYR A 117 8.01 -7.89 0.98
N ALA A 118 6.79 -7.35 0.98
CA ALA A 118 6.52 -6.01 1.51
C ALA A 118 6.89 -5.88 2.99
N ILE A 119 6.44 -6.83 3.82
CA ILE A 119 6.67 -6.84 5.27
C ILE A 119 8.16 -6.91 5.60
N ILE A 120 8.87 -7.89 5.06
CA ILE A 120 10.28 -8.12 5.37
C ILE A 120 11.13 -6.92 4.94
N ASN A 121 10.81 -6.29 3.80
CA ASN A 121 11.49 -5.08 3.34
C ASN A 121 11.15 -3.86 4.20
N ALA A 122 9.91 -3.67 4.62
CA ALA A 122 9.53 -2.58 5.52
C ALA A 122 10.27 -2.69 6.87
N ILE A 123 10.38 -3.92 7.42
CA ILE A 123 11.17 -4.19 8.62
C ILE A 123 12.64 -3.85 8.38
N ALA A 124 13.17 -4.24 7.23
CA ALA A 124 14.55 -3.99 6.87
C ALA A 124 14.89 -2.49 6.83
N MET A 125 14.07 -1.71 6.12
CA MET A 125 14.16 -0.26 6.02
C MET A 125 14.10 0.39 7.41
N ARG A 126 13.12 -0.01 8.24
CA ARG A 126 12.98 0.50 9.62
C ARG A 126 14.21 0.19 10.47
N LYS A 127 14.75 -1.03 10.40
CA LYS A 127 15.92 -1.44 11.20
C LYS A 127 17.21 -0.75 10.74
N ILE A 128 17.39 -0.46 9.44
CA ILE A 128 18.59 0.26 8.97
C ILE A 128 18.55 1.75 9.32
N LEU A 129 17.37 2.38 9.26
CA LEU A 129 17.16 3.76 9.72
C LEU A 129 17.40 3.90 11.23
N LYS A 130 16.83 3.00 12.06
CA LYS A 130 17.13 2.97 13.51
C LYS A 130 18.62 2.77 13.81
N LYS A 131 19.33 2.02 12.95
CA LYS A 131 20.77 1.84 13.09
C LYS A 131 21.54 3.11 12.74
N TYR A 132 21.09 3.89 11.74
CA TYR A 132 21.63 5.21 11.42
C TYR A 132 21.54 6.12 12.66
N ASP A 133 20.32 6.33 13.18
CA ASP A 133 20.07 7.21 14.32
C ASP A 133 20.89 6.79 15.56
N LYS A 134 21.00 5.48 15.80
CA LYS A 134 21.81 4.95 16.90
C LYS A 134 23.31 5.21 16.76
N ILE A 135 23.86 5.22 15.54
CA ILE A 135 25.29 5.45 15.30
C ILE A 135 25.62 6.95 15.38
N HIS A 136 24.71 7.79 14.90
CA HIS A 136 24.92 9.23 14.79
C HIS A 136 24.30 10.04 15.94
N TYR A 137 23.65 9.38 16.92
CA TYR A 137 22.91 10.04 18.00
C TYR A 137 21.98 11.14 17.45
N SER A 138 21.27 10.83 16.36
CA SER A 138 20.45 11.78 15.61
C SER A 138 19.01 11.29 15.42
N LYS A 139 18.18 12.13 14.79
CA LYS A 139 16.81 11.80 14.38
C LYS A 139 16.64 11.84 12.85
N GLN A 140 17.73 11.87 12.10
CA GLN A 140 17.68 12.02 10.64
C GLN A 140 17.12 10.78 9.95
N GLY A 141 17.38 9.59 10.47
CA GLY A 141 16.76 8.35 9.99
C GLY A 141 15.24 8.37 10.15
N GLN A 142 14.75 8.93 11.26
CA GLN A 142 13.32 9.16 11.45
C GLN A 142 12.76 10.26 10.55
N ALA A 143 13.47 11.38 10.36
CA ALA A 143 13.07 12.44 9.44
C ALA A 143 12.99 11.92 8.00
N PHE A 144 13.98 11.12 7.56
CA PHE A 144 13.96 10.45 6.27
C PHE A 144 12.78 9.49 6.14
N LYS A 145 12.40 8.77 7.21
CA LYS A 145 11.20 7.94 7.20
C LYS A 145 9.95 8.77 6.90
N SER A 146 9.78 9.91 7.56
CA SER A 146 8.65 10.82 7.30
C SER A 146 8.69 11.39 5.88
N GLN A 147 9.88 11.72 5.37
CA GLN A 147 10.04 12.15 3.98
C GLN A 147 9.69 11.03 2.98
N ALA A 148 10.06 9.78 3.28
CA ALA A 148 9.73 8.62 2.46
C ALA A 148 8.21 8.40 2.34
N GLN A 149 7.43 8.79 3.35
CA GLN A 149 5.96 8.76 3.31
C GLN A 149 5.41 9.80 2.33
N SER A 150 5.88 11.05 2.42
CA SER A 150 5.46 12.11 1.49
C SER A 150 5.96 11.88 0.06
N MET A 151 7.03 11.10 -0.11
CA MET A 151 7.53 10.67 -1.43
C MET A 151 6.84 9.40 -1.95
N HIS A 152 5.90 8.80 -1.19
CA HIS A 152 5.14 7.60 -1.57
C HIS A 152 6.03 6.37 -1.84
N ILE A 153 7.13 6.25 -1.09
CA ILE A 153 8.11 5.14 -1.17
C ILE A 153 8.14 4.30 0.11
N GLU A 154 7.17 4.45 1.01
CA GLU A 154 6.95 3.49 2.10
C GLU A 154 6.01 2.37 1.63
N ILE A 155 6.56 1.15 1.46
CA ILE A 155 5.80 0.00 0.93
C ILE A 155 4.53 -0.35 1.71
N LEU A 156 4.49 -0.06 3.02
CA LEU A 156 3.32 -0.32 3.86
C LEU A 156 2.15 0.63 3.60
N GLN A 157 2.40 1.75 2.92
CA GLN A 157 1.37 2.71 2.47
C GLN A 157 0.96 2.46 1.01
N SER A 158 1.51 1.43 0.37
CA SER A 158 1.14 1.11 -1.01
C SER A 158 -0.33 0.66 -1.07
N PRO A 159 -1.16 1.26 -1.94
CA PRO A 159 -2.52 0.81 -2.20
C PRO A 159 -2.60 -0.68 -2.56
N TRP A 160 -1.59 -1.17 -3.28
CA TRP A 160 -1.51 -2.56 -3.70
C TRP A 160 -1.30 -3.54 -2.54
N LEU A 161 -0.72 -3.09 -1.42
CA LEU A 161 -0.66 -3.91 -0.21
C LEU A 161 -2.05 -4.08 0.41
N CYS A 162 -2.85 -3.01 0.43
CA CYS A 162 -4.24 -3.05 0.89
C CYS A 162 -5.06 -4.02 0.05
N GLU A 163 -4.98 -3.93 -1.28
CA GLU A 163 -5.64 -4.85 -2.20
C GLU A 163 -5.19 -6.31 -2.00
N LEU A 164 -3.89 -6.57 -1.88
CA LEU A 164 -3.40 -7.93 -1.62
C LEU A 164 -3.92 -8.48 -0.29
N MET A 165 -4.04 -7.64 0.75
CA MET A 165 -4.63 -8.07 2.01
C MET A 165 -6.11 -8.45 1.84
N ALA A 166 -6.89 -7.62 1.14
CA ALA A 166 -8.29 -7.89 0.85
C ALA A 166 -8.46 -9.17 0.03
N PHE A 167 -7.66 -9.33 -1.03
CA PHE A 167 -7.57 -10.55 -1.84
C PHE A 167 -7.34 -11.80 -0.99
N HIS A 168 -6.39 -11.77 -0.05
CA HIS A 168 -6.13 -12.91 0.84
C HIS A 168 -7.31 -13.24 1.74
N ILE A 169 -8.02 -12.23 2.26
CA ILE A 169 -9.19 -12.44 3.13
C ILE A 169 -10.34 -13.03 2.31
N ASN A 170 -10.64 -12.45 1.15
CA ASN A 170 -11.66 -12.94 0.21
C ASN A 170 -11.45 -14.43 -0.15
N LEU A 171 -10.20 -14.86 -0.28
CA LEU A 171 -9.85 -16.25 -0.58
C LEU A 171 -9.89 -17.20 0.61
N LYS A 172 -9.75 -16.70 1.84
CA LYS A 172 -9.83 -17.53 3.05
C LYS A 172 -11.28 -17.93 3.35
N GLU A 173 -12.20 -16.97 3.29
CA GLU A 173 -13.61 -17.17 3.67
C GLU A 173 -14.35 -18.13 2.74
N THR A 174 -13.85 -18.36 1.53
CA THR A 174 -14.41 -19.29 0.55
C THR A 174 -14.02 -20.76 0.77
N LYS A 175 -13.06 -21.05 1.66
CA LYS A 175 -12.62 -22.42 1.98
C LYS A 175 -13.24 -22.91 3.28
N THR A 176 -14.43 -23.51 3.20
CA THR A 176 -14.97 -24.38 4.25
C THR A 176 -14.07 -25.61 4.38
N GLN A 177 -13.00 -25.55 5.19
CA GLN A 177 -12.45 -26.71 5.90
C GLN A 177 -11.31 -26.35 6.87
N LYS A 178 -11.51 -26.77 8.12
CA LYS A 178 -10.52 -26.97 9.17
C LYS A 178 -9.30 -27.72 8.62
N ARG A 179 -8.18 -27.04 8.41
CA ARG A 179 -6.85 -27.65 8.54
C ARG A 179 -5.93 -26.69 9.28
N LYS A 180 -5.56 -27.06 10.51
CA LYS A 180 -4.40 -26.55 11.24
C LYS A 180 -3.15 -26.87 10.42
N ALA A 181 -2.84 -26.04 9.44
CA ALA A 181 -1.52 -25.96 8.86
C ALA A 181 -0.91 -24.66 9.37
N SER A 182 0.11 -24.81 10.21
CA SER A 182 1.02 -23.74 10.64
C SER A 182 1.51 -22.97 9.40
N SER A 183 0.82 -21.89 9.05
CA SER A 183 1.23 -21.02 7.95
C SER A 183 1.31 -19.62 8.53
N LEU A 184 2.43 -18.96 8.25
CA LEU A 184 2.84 -17.66 8.78
C LEU A 184 1.94 -16.49 8.32
N PHE A 185 0.73 -16.78 7.84
CA PHE A 185 -0.16 -15.89 7.10
C PHE A 185 -1.62 -16.04 7.49
N ASP A 186 -1.90 -16.50 8.70
CA ASP A 186 -3.23 -16.26 9.28
C ASP A 186 -3.42 -14.81 9.78
N CYS A 187 -2.62 -13.89 9.26
CA CYS A 187 -2.35 -12.61 9.89
C CYS A 187 -3.30 -11.49 9.48
N CYS A 188 -3.86 -11.52 8.26
CA CYS A 188 -4.78 -10.48 7.80
C CYS A 188 -6.22 -10.82 8.19
N SER A 189 -6.92 -9.85 8.77
CA SER A 189 -8.34 -9.92 9.11
C SER A 189 -9.00 -8.55 8.91
N LEU A 190 -10.28 -8.55 8.57
CA LEU A 190 -11.11 -7.36 8.68
C LEU A 190 -11.67 -7.30 10.11
N VAL A 191 -11.52 -6.17 10.79
CA VAL A 191 -12.08 -5.92 12.12
C VAL A 191 -13.11 -4.80 12.00
N ILE A 192 -14.30 -4.99 12.57
CA ILE A 192 -15.35 -3.96 12.59
C ILE A 192 -15.60 -3.58 14.04
N ASN A 193 -15.18 -2.38 14.43
CA ASN A 193 -15.39 -1.85 15.78
C ASN A 193 -16.34 -0.66 15.69
N ASP A 194 -17.46 -0.70 16.42
CA ASP A 194 -18.48 0.37 16.43
C ASP A 194 -18.92 0.81 15.02
N GLY A 195 -19.07 -0.15 14.10
CA GLY A 195 -19.45 0.09 12.71
C GLY A 195 -18.32 0.64 11.81
N LYS A 196 -17.10 0.81 12.33
CA LYS A 196 -15.93 1.25 11.56
C LYS A 196 -15.03 0.07 11.20
N PRO A 197 -14.91 -0.28 9.91
CA PRO A 197 -14.04 -1.34 9.46
C PRO A 197 -12.59 -0.89 9.40
N SER A 198 -11.68 -1.75 9.86
CA SER A 198 -10.25 -1.61 9.63
C SER A 198 -9.63 -2.92 9.16
N LEU A 199 -8.67 -2.81 8.24
CA LEU A 199 -7.86 -3.93 7.78
C LEU A 199 -6.67 -4.09 8.72
N TYR A 200 -6.64 -5.21 9.40
CA TYR A 200 -5.62 -5.53 10.39
C TYR A 200 -4.67 -6.61 9.88
N CYS A 201 -3.38 -6.47 10.16
CA CYS A 201 -2.39 -7.52 9.96
C CYS A 201 -1.38 -7.62 11.12
N GLU A 202 -1.31 -8.78 11.77
CA GLU A 202 -0.25 -9.08 12.75
C GLU A 202 0.99 -9.66 12.08
N LEU A 203 2.08 -8.90 12.09
CA LEU A 203 3.31 -9.25 11.42
C LEU A 203 4.37 -9.75 12.42
N PHE A 204 5.39 -10.42 11.89
CA PHE A 204 6.59 -10.80 12.65
C PHE A 204 7.22 -9.59 13.38
N ASP A 205 7.83 -9.84 14.55
CA ASP A 205 8.44 -8.81 15.43
C ASP A 205 7.44 -7.74 15.96
N SER A 206 6.16 -8.11 16.15
CA SER A 206 5.11 -7.26 16.74
C SER A 206 4.76 -6.00 15.94
N ILE A 207 4.99 -6.01 14.62
CA ILE A 207 4.48 -4.93 13.77
C ILE A 207 3.00 -5.20 13.51
N LYS A 208 2.18 -4.22 13.86
CA LYS A 208 0.76 -4.21 13.54
C LYS A 208 0.55 -3.24 12.40
N LEU A 209 -0.07 -3.71 11.33
CA LEU A 209 -0.62 -2.85 10.29
C LEU A 209 -2.11 -2.73 10.56
N ASP A 210 -2.60 -1.51 10.64
CA ASP A 210 -4.00 -1.17 10.86
C ASP A 210 -4.36 -0.08 9.87
N ILE A 211 -5.19 -0.42 8.89
CA ILE A 211 -5.64 0.49 7.83
C ILE A 211 -7.10 0.80 8.12
N ASP A 212 -7.37 2.02 8.56
CA ASP A 212 -8.73 2.53 8.71
C ASP A 212 -9.39 2.62 7.32
N LEU A 213 -10.56 2.01 7.18
CA LEU A 213 -11.33 2.01 5.93
C LEU A 213 -12.50 2.99 5.99
N THR A 214 -12.48 3.92 6.94
CA THR A 214 -13.42 5.04 7.03
C THR A 214 -13.01 6.12 6.03
N CYS A 215 -13.94 6.51 5.15
CA CYS A 215 -13.73 7.66 4.26
C CYS A 215 -13.74 8.95 5.09
N SER A 216 -12.62 9.67 5.11
CA SER A 216 -12.51 10.91 5.90
C SER A 216 -13.37 12.09 5.42
N ILE A 217 -14.04 11.97 4.27
CA ILE A 217 -14.93 13.00 3.71
C ILE A 217 -16.37 12.80 4.19
N CYS A 218 -16.93 11.59 4.04
CA CYS A 218 -18.29 11.30 4.49
C CYS A 218 -18.35 10.70 5.89
N LEU A 219 -17.21 10.31 6.47
CA LEU A 219 -17.05 9.70 7.80
C LEU A 219 -17.72 8.31 7.94
N ASP A 220 -18.17 7.73 6.83
CA ASP A 220 -18.70 6.37 6.74
C ASP A 220 -17.65 5.39 6.24
N THR A 221 -17.96 4.09 6.27
CA THR A 221 -17.19 3.05 5.59
C THR A 221 -17.00 3.41 4.11
N ALA A 222 -15.74 3.35 3.64
CA ALA A 222 -15.40 3.64 2.25
C ALA A 222 -16.19 2.74 1.30
N PHE A 223 -16.84 3.36 0.32
CA PHE A 223 -17.69 2.72 -0.67
C PHE A 223 -17.15 3.01 -2.06
N ASP A 224 -17.05 1.98 -2.92
CA ASP A 224 -16.28 2.07 -4.17
C ASP A 224 -14.88 2.69 -3.89
N PRO A 225 -14.10 2.08 -2.99
CA PRO A 225 -12.91 2.69 -2.42
C PRO A 225 -11.84 2.95 -3.49
N VAL A 226 -11.29 4.16 -3.44
CA VAL A 226 -10.14 4.57 -4.23
C VAL A 226 -9.01 5.02 -3.32
N ALA A 227 -7.79 4.60 -3.63
CA ALA A 227 -6.58 5.12 -3.02
C ALA A 227 -5.93 6.13 -3.94
N LEU A 228 -5.61 7.32 -3.40
CA LEU A 228 -4.76 8.29 -4.10
C LEU A 228 -3.31 7.81 -4.06
N THR A 229 -2.42 8.38 -4.88
CA THR A 229 -1.00 7.99 -4.90
C THR A 229 -0.29 8.23 -3.57
N CYS A 230 -0.84 9.12 -2.74
CA CYS A 230 -0.42 9.35 -1.35
C CYS A 230 -0.85 8.27 -0.35
N GLY A 231 -1.57 7.23 -0.78
CA GLY A 231 -2.00 6.11 0.04
C GLY A 231 -3.30 6.33 0.82
N HIS A 232 -3.84 7.55 0.83
CA HIS A 232 -5.13 7.84 1.48
C HIS A 232 -6.31 7.27 0.67
N ILE A 233 -7.24 6.64 1.39
CA ILE A 233 -8.40 5.95 0.83
C ILE A 233 -9.67 6.79 1.05
N PHE A 234 -10.50 6.90 0.02
CA PHE A 234 -11.78 7.61 0.03
C PHE A 234 -12.83 6.82 -0.76
N CYS A 235 -14.11 7.16 -0.62
CA CYS A 235 -15.11 6.73 -1.60
C CYS A 235 -14.82 7.38 -2.95
N TYR A 236 -15.07 6.68 -4.07
CA TYR A 236 -14.88 7.25 -5.42
C TYR A 236 -15.59 8.59 -5.61
N MET A 237 -16.89 8.65 -5.28
CA MET A 237 -17.68 9.89 -5.41
C MET A 237 -17.16 11.02 -4.51
N CYS A 238 -16.68 10.68 -3.31
CA CYS A 238 -16.11 11.67 -2.39
C CYS A 238 -14.80 12.23 -2.95
N ALA A 239 -13.94 11.38 -3.51
CA ALA A 239 -12.70 11.80 -4.16
C ALA A 239 -12.97 12.71 -5.37
N CYS A 240 -13.93 12.35 -6.24
CA CYS A 240 -14.32 13.17 -7.39
C CYS A 240 -14.83 14.55 -6.95
N LYS A 241 -15.74 14.58 -5.97
CA LYS A 241 -16.28 15.83 -5.42
C LYS A 241 -15.19 16.72 -4.81
N ALA A 242 -14.28 16.13 -4.04
CA ALA A 242 -13.17 16.87 -3.43
C ALA A 242 -12.20 17.46 -4.47
N ALA A 243 -12.04 16.77 -5.61
CA ALA A 243 -11.22 17.23 -6.72
C ALA A 243 -11.98 18.10 -7.74
N SER A 244 -13.21 18.49 -7.43
CA SER A 244 -14.07 19.30 -8.30
C SER A 244 -14.28 18.73 -9.71
N VAL A 245 -14.28 17.40 -9.85
CA VAL A 245 -14.58 16.69 -11.10
C VAL A 245 -15.87 15.90 -10.98
N THR A 246 -16.55 15.70 -12.12
CA THR A 246 -17.71 14.82 -12.15
C THR A 246 -17.26 13.35 -12.12
N ILE A 247 -18.13 12.45 -11.68
CA ILE A 247 -17.88 11.01 -11.78
C ILE A 247 -17.73 10.51 -13.22
N VAL A 248 -18.25 11.26 -14.20
CA VAL A 248 -18.19 10.92 -15.64
C VAL A 248 -16.81 11.22 -16.20
N ASP A 249 -16.27 12.39 -15.85
CA ASP A 249 -14.89 12.77 -16.19
C ASP A 249 -13.88 11.87 -15.46
N GLY A 250 -14.20 11.56 -14.19
CA GLY A 250 -13.40 10.71 -13.32
C GLY A 250 -12.11 11.36 -12.83
N LEU A 251 -11.39 10.64 -11.97
CA LEU A 251 -10.21 11.17 -11.27
C LEU A 251 -9.00 11.46 -12.18
N LYS A 252 -9.00 10.94 -13.41
CA LYS A 252 -7.95 11.22 -14.40
C LYS A 252 -8.05 12.60 -15.03
N ALA A 253 -9.22 13.25 -14.94
CA ALA A 253 -9.47 14.59 -15.47
C ALA A 253 -9.16 15.71 -14.47
N VAL A 254 -8.70 15.37 -13.27
CA VAL A 254 -8.44 16.31 -12.18
C VAL A 254 -7.26 17.23 -12.51
N ASP A 255 -7.38 18.52 -12.20
CA ASP A 255 -6.25 19.46 -12.32
C ASP A 255 -5.10 18.99 -11.38
N PRO A 256 -3.85 18.86 -11.86
CA PRO A 256 -2.72 18.45 -11.04
C PRO A 256 -2.46 19.30 -9.79
N LYS A 257 -3.01 20.51 -9.72
CA LYS A 257 -2.94 21.41 -8.55
C LYS A 257 -3.87 20.98 -7.42
N GLU A 258 -4.90 20.18 -7.70
CA GLU A 258 -5.80 19.66 -6.69
C GLU A 258 -5.06 18.76 -5.70
N LYS A 259 -5.47 18.86 -4.44
CA LYS A 259 -4.73 18.32 -3.29
C LYS A 259 -5.52 17.25 -2.58
N CYS A 260 -4.81 16.26 -2.02
CA CYS A 260 -5.40 15.30 -1.11
C CYS A 260 -6.14 16.01 0.03
N PRO A 261 -7.40 15.67 0.34
CA PRO A 261 -8.14 16.26 1.47
C PRO A 261 -7.50 16.00 2.84
N LEU A 262 -6.70 14.93 2.96
CA LEU A 262 -6.03 14.53 4.20
C LEU A 262 -4.62 15.12 4.33
N CYS A 263 -3.69 14.77 3.43
CA CYS A 263 -2.29 15.23 3.55
C CYS A 263 -1.99 16.54 2.82
N ARG A 264 -2.91 17.04 1.98
CA ARG A 264 -2.73 18.25 1.16
C ARG A 264 -1.61 18.17 0.11
N ASP A 265 -1.12 16.98 -0.20
CA ASP A 265 -0.19 16.77 -1.32
C ASP A 265 -0.93 16.96 -2.64
N ALA A 266 -0.31 17.69 -3.57
CA ALA A 266 -0.84 17.95 -4.91
C ALA A 266 -0.45 16.82 -5.87
N GLY A 267 -1.17 16.69 -7.00
CA GLY A 267 -0.85 15.71 -8.05
C GLY A 267 -1.14 14.26 -7.66
N VAL A 268 -1.93 14.03 -6.60
CA VAL A 268 -2.15 12.68 -6.05
C VAL A 268 -3.25 11.88 -6.76
N TYR A 269 -4.00 12.53 -7.66
CA TYR A 269 -5.19 11.97 -8.32
C TYR A 269 -4.87 11.23 -9.64
N GLU A 270 -3.83 11.65 -10.38
CA GLU A 270 -3.50 11.11 -11.72
C GLU A 270 -3.25 9.58 -11.70
N GLY A 271 -2.67 9.09 -10.61
CA GLY A 271 -2.38 7.67 -10.39
C GLY A 271 -3.29 6.99 -9.37
N ALA A 272 -4.50 7.51 -9.13
CA ALA A 272 -5.44 6.90 -8.19
C ALA A 272 -5.78 5.45 -8.61
N VAL A 273 -5.86 4.57 -7.62
CA VAL A 273 -6.10 3.13 -7.80
C VAL A 273 -7.48 2.79 -7.22
N HIS A 274 -8.34 2.18 -8.03
CA HIS A 274 -9.56 1.55 -7.52
C HIS A 274 -9.20 0.27 -6.75
N LEU A 275 -9.75 0.13 -5.54
CA LEU A 275 -9.47 -0.99 -4.65
C LEU A 275 -10.58 -2.03 -4.79
N ASP A 276 -10.53 -2.81 -5.87
CA ASP A 276 -11.59 -3.75 -6.25
C ASP A 276 -11.75 -4.93 -5.28
N GLU A 277 -10.65 -5.54 -4.83
CA GLU A 277 -10.71 -6.63 -3.86
C GLU A 277 -11.19 -6.14 -2.50
N LEU A 278 -10.79 -4.92 -2.10
CA LEU A 278 -11.31 -4.27 -0.91
C LEU A 278 -12.81 -3.99 -1.03
N ASN A 279 -13.25 -3.48 -2.18
CA ASN A 279 -14.67 -3.24 -2.46
C ASN A 279 -15.49 -4.53 -2.32
N ILE A 280 -14.97 -5.64 -2.85
CA ILE A 280 -15.62 -6.96 -2.74
C ILE A 280 -15.65 -7.43 -1.29
N LEU A 281 -14.55 -7.27 -0.55
CA LEU A 281 -14.48 -7.65 0.86
C LEU A 281 -15.53 -6.88 1.68
N LEU A 282 -15.55 -5.55 1.58
CA LEU A 282 -16.47 -4.71 2.32
C LEU A 282 -17.94 -4.99 1.96
N SER A 283 -18.23 -5.27 0.69
CA SER A 283 -19.59 -5.64 0.27
C SER A 283 -20.12 -6.91 0.93
N ARG A 284 -19.23 -7.87 1.20
CA ARG A 284 -19.59 -9.14 1.87
C ARG A 284 -19.66 -8.97 3.38
N SER A 285 -18.78 -8.15 3.96
CA SER A 285 -18.70 -7.97 5.40
C SER A 285 -19.78 -7.06 5.97
N CYS A 286 -20.32 -6.13 5.17
CA CYS A 286 -21.33 -5.14 5.59
C CYS A 286 -22.53 -5.08 4.62
N PRO A 287 -23.28 -6.17 4.39
CA PRO A 287 -24.23 -6.28 3.28
C PRO A 287 -25.40 -5.28 3.34
N GLU A 288 -25.97 -5.03 4.52
CA GLU A 288 -27.10 -4.11 4.70
C GLU A 288 -26.69 -2.67 4.37
N TYR A 289 -25.59 -2.19 4.97
CA TYR A 289 -25.01 -0.88 4.64
C TYR A 289 -24.66 -0.77 3.15
N TRP A 290 -24.12 -1.85 2.56
CA TRP A 290 -23.73 -1.85 1.15
C TRP A 290 -24.91 -1.68 0.21
N GLU A 291 -26.01 -2.38 0.47
CA GLU A 291 -27.24 -2.27 -0.33
C GLU A 291 -27.84 -0.86 -0.23
N GLU A 292 -27.96 -0.32 0.99
CA GLU A 292 -28.45 1.04 1.20
C GLU A 292 -27.58 2.08 0.47
N ARG A 293 -26.25 1.91 0.56
CA ARG A 293 -25.29 2.84 -0.07
C ARG A 293 -25.32 2.74 -1.59
N ILE A 294 -25.48 1.55 -2.16
CA ILE A 294 -25.68 1.35 -3.61
C ILE A 294 -26.89 2.14 -4.09
N GLN A 295 -28.03 2.03 -3.42
CA GLN A 295 -29.26 2.71 -3.85
C GLN A 295 -29.10 4.24 -3.77
N ALA A 296 -28.54 4.74 -2.66
CA ALA A 296 -28.29 6.17 -2.48
C ALA A 296 -27.31 6.73 -3.54
N GLU A 297 -26.17 6.07 -3.75
CA GLU A 297 -25.19 6.51 -4.75
C GLU A 297 -25.72 6.35 -6.17
N ARG A 298 -26.54 5.36 -6.49
CA ARG A 298 -27.11 5.20 -7.84
C ARG A 298 -27.94 6.40 -8.24
N VAL A 299 -28.80 6.90 -7.34
CA VAL A 299 -29.61 8.10 -7.58
C VAL A 299 -28.71 9.30 -7.85
N GLU A 300 -27.70 9.49 -7.02
CA GLU A 300 -26.75 10.60 -7.14
C GLU A 300 -25.89 10.50 -8.40
N ARG A 301 -25.43 9.30 -8.78
CA ARG A 301 -24.66 9.07 -10.01
C ARG A 301 -25.48 9.40 -11.26
N ILE A 302 -26.76 9.01 -11.30
CA ILE A 302 -27.66 9.36 -12.40
C ILE A 302 -27.85 10.88 -12.49
N ARG A 303 -28.03 11.55 -11.35
CA ARG A 303 -28.17 13.00 -11.28
C ARG A 303 -26.93 13.71 -11.83
N GLN A 304 -25.73 13.34 -11.37
CA GLN A 304 -24.48 13.94 -11.83
C GLN A 304 -24.21 13.68 -13.32
N ALA A 305 -24.51 12.48 -13.82
CA ALA A 305 -24.37 12.17 -15.24
C ALA A 305 -25.29 13.04 -16.10
N LYS A 306 -26.55 13.22 -15.68
CA LYS A 306 -27.49 14.11 -16.37
C LYS A 306 -26.99 15.55 -16.41
N GLU A 307 -26.56 16.09 -15.27
CA GLU A 307 -26.03 17.46 -15.17
C GLU A 307 -24.76 17.66 -16.01
N HIS A 308 -23.88 16.67 -16.04
CA HIS A 308 -22.67 16.67 -16.86
C HIS A 308 -23.03 16.81 -18.35
N TRP A 309 -23.91 15.94 -18.87
CA TRP A 309 -24.30 15.97 -20.29
C TRP A 309 -25.10 17.22 -20.66
N GLU A 310 -25.96 17.72 -19.77
CA GLU A 310 -26.65 18.99 -19.99
C GLU A 310 -25.67 20.17 -20.07
N SER A 311 -24.63 20.19 -19.22
CA SER A 311 -23.57 21.20 -19.27
C SER A 311 -22.77 21.13 -20.56
N GLN A 312 -22.38 19.92 -21.00
CA GLN A 312 -21.70 19.70 -22.27
C GLN A 312 -22.55 20.15 -23.47
N CYS A 313 -23.84 19.84 -23.47
CA CYS A 313 -24.77 20.32 -24.51
C CYS A 313 -24.88 21.84 -24.54
N ARG A 314 -24.99 22.50 -23.37
CA ARG A 314 -25.02 23.97 -23.28
C ARG A 314 -23.73 24.60 -23.81
N ALA A 315 -22.58 24.09 -23.38
CA ALA A 315 -21.28 24.53 -23.87
C ALA A 315 -21.14 24.35 -25.40
N PHE A 316 -21.61 23.23 -25.95
CA PHE A 316 -21.62 22.99 -27.39
C PHE A 316 -22.55 23.95 -28.15
N MET A 317 -23.71 24.26 -27.58
CA MET A 317 -24.67 25.22 -28.15
C MET A 317 -24.28 26.69 -27.96
N GLY A 318 -23.23 26.97 -27.16
CA GLY A 318 -22.78 28.33 -26.86
C GLY A 318 -23.74 29.12 -25.95
N VAL A 319 -24.53 28.41 -25.13
CA VAL A 319 -25.48 28.98 -24.16
C VAL A 319 -24.97 28.82 -22.74
#